data_AF-A0A1V9GBH9-F1
#
_entry.id   AF-A0A1V9GBH9-F1
#
_cell.length_a   1.000
_cell.length_b   1.000
_cell.length_c   1.000
_cell.angle_alpha   90.00
_cell.angle_beta   90.00
_cell.angle_gamma   90.00
#
_symmetry.space_group_name_H-M   'P 1'
#
loop_
_entity.id
_entity.type
_entity.pdbx_description
1 polymer ?
#
loop_
_entity_poly.entity_id
_entity_poly.type
_entity_poly.pdbx_seq_one_letter_code
_entity_poly.pdbx_strand_id
1 'polypeptide(L)' 'MNQVKKWLGIVWILLGPFAILYLIKTAAGEIGKSPDTNTIIQWAVFVIIFLPIAIGMVIFGYYSLKGEYDHLPVNSKEI' A
#
# COMPACT_ATOMS: atom_id res chain seq x y z
N MET A 1 -13.81 -11.24 16.61
CA MET A 1 -12.75 -11.10 15.59
C MET A 1 -12.84 -12.26 14.61
N ASN A 2 -13.27 -12.01 13.37
CA ASN A 2 -13.00 -13.02 12.33
C ASN A 2 -11.49 -13.06 12.15
N GLN A 3 -10.86 -14.16 12.52
CA GLN A 3 -9.41 -14.39 12.42
C GLN A 3 -8.87 -14.00 11.04
N VAL A 4 -9.70 -14.19 10.01
CA VAL A 4 -9.53 -13.72 8.62
C VAL A 4 -9.20 -12.22 8.51
N LYS A 5 -9.94 -11.33 9.20
CA LYS A 5 -9.71 -9.87 9.13
C LYS A 5 -8.32 -9.51 9.66
N LYS A 6 -7.90 -10.13 10.77
CA LYS A 6 -6.58 -9.91 11.38
C LYS A 6 -5.44 -10.37 10.46
N TRP A 7 -5.60 -11.54 9.83
CA TRP A 7 -4.65 -12.05 8.83
C TRP A 7 -4.55 -11.14 7.62
N LEU A 8 -5.67 -10.63 7.09
CA LEU A 8 -5.67 -9.68 5.99
C LEU A 8 -4.95 -8.38 6.38
N GLY A 9 -5.14 -7.86 7.59
CA GLY A 9 -4.41 -6.68 8.07
C GLY A 9 -2.89 -6.84 8.03
N ILE A 10 -2.39 -8.00 8.46
CA ILE A 10 -0.95 -8.33 8.40
C ILE A 10 -0.47 -8.37 6.95
N VAL A 11 -1.24 -9.01 6.07
CA VAL A 11 -0.91 -9.06 4.63
C VAL A 11 -0.77 -7.65 4.06
N TRP A 12 -1.72 -6.75 4.33
CA TRP A 12 -1.67 -5.38 3.81
C TRP A 12 -0.49 -4.56 4.35
N ILE A 13 -0.13 -4.74 5.63
CA ILE A 13 1.06 -4.09 6.23
C ILE A 13 2.34 -4.55 5.57
N LEU A 14 2.48 -5.83 5.23
CA LEU A 14 3.70 -6.35 4.59
C LEU A 14 3.74 -6.03 3.10
N LEU A 15 2.59 -6.10 2.43
CA LEU A 15 2.49 -5.93 0.98
C LEU A 15 2.77 -4.49 0.56
N GLY A 16 2.42 -3.48 1.36
CA GLY A 16 2.68 -2.06 1.07
C GLY A 16 4.17 -1.73 0.92
N PRO A 17 5.00 -1.91 1.97
CA PRO A 17 6.44 -1.69 1.91
C PRO A 17 7.11 -2.59 0.86
N PHE A 18 6.69 -3.85 0.77
CA PHE A 18 7.23 -4.78 -0.23
C PHE A 18 6.99 -4.30 -1.67
N ALA A 19 5.77 -3.85 -1.98
CA ALA A 19 5.43 -3.32 -3.30
C ALA A 19 6.24 -2.06 -3.64
N ILE A 20 6.44 -1.15 -2.68
CA ILE A 20 7.24 0.07 -2.90
C ILE A 20 8.71 -0.26 -3.13
N LEU A 21 9.29 -1.16 -2.33
CA LEU A 21 10.68 -1.58 -2.52
C LEU A 21 10.88 -2.24 -3.88
N TYR A 22 9.95 -3.10 -4.29
CA TYR A 22 9.98 -3.73 -5.60
C TYR A 22 9.83 -2.70 -6.74
N LEU A 23 8.94 -1.72 -6.59
CA LEU A 23 8.71 -0.67 -7.57
C LEU A 23 9.96 0.22 -7.74
N ILE A 24 10.57 0.66 -6.63
CA ILE A 24 11.80 1.47 -6.67
C ILE A 24 12.95 0.69 -7.31
N LYS A 25 13.12 -0.59 -6.95
CA LYS A 25 14.13 -1.46 -7.57
C LYS A 25 13.93 -1.57 -9.08
N THR A 26 12.69 -1.74 -9.51
CA THR A 26 12.34 -1.86 -10.94
C THR A 26 12.56 -0.52 -11.66
N ALA A 27 12.12 0.59 -11.07
CA ALA A 27 12.34 1.94 -11.59
C ALA A 27 13.83 2.24 -11.80
N ALA A 28 14.65 1.96 -10.79
CA ALA A 28 16.09 2.15 -10.89
C ALA A 28 16.72 1.27 -11.99
N GLY A 29 16.26 0.02 -12.11
CA GLY A 29 16.72 -0.91 -13.15
C GLY A 29 16.37 -0.44 -14.56
N GLU A 30 15.14 0.02 -14.80
CA GLU A 30 14.69 0.48 -16.11
C GLU A 30 15.30 1.83 -16.50
N ILE A 31 15.41 2.77 -15.56
CA ILE A 31 16.13 4.04 -15.77
C ILE A 31 17.61 3.78 -16.08
N GLY A 32 18.25 2.81 -15.43
CA GLY A 32 19.64 2.46 -15.68
C GLY A 32 19.88 1.82 -17.05
N LYS A 33 18.89 1.11 -17.61
CA LYS A 33 18.97 0.53 -18.96
C LYS A 33 18.75 1.56 -20.07
N SER A 34 17.81 2.48 -19.86
CA SER A 34 17.42 3.50 -20.83
C SER A 34 17.20 4.83 -20.11
N PRO A 35 18.26 5.63 -19.91
CA PRO A 35 18.20 6.89 -19.14
C PRO A 35 17.56 8.03 -19.95
N ASP A 36 16.54 7.72 -20.73
CA ASP A 36 15.76 8.70 -21.48
C ASP A 36 14.84 9.46 -20.53
N THR A 37 14.65 10.76 -20.81
CA THR A 37 13.75 11.62 -20.02
C THR A 37 12.35 11.04 -19.89
N ASN A 38 11.84 10.40 -20.94
CA ASN A 38 10.53 9.74 -20.92
C ASN A 38 10.48 8.58 -19.91
N THR A 39 11.50 7.74 -19.89
CA THR A 39 11.62 6.60 -18.95
C THR A 39 11.71 7.08 -17.52
N ILE A 40 12.53 8.11 -17.27
CA ILE A 40 12.69 8.71 -15.95
C ILE A 40 11.36 9.28 -15.44
N ILE A 41 10.67 10.08 -16.27
CA ILE A 41 9.39 10.68 -15.90
C ILE A 41 8.35 9.59 -15.64
N GLN A 42 8.24 8.59 -16.51
CA GLN A 42 7.27 7.50 -16.37
C GLN A 42 7.45 6.76 -15.02
N TRP A 43 8.67 6.33 -14.71
CA TRP A 43 8.93 5.58 -13.48
C TRP A 43 8.87 6.45 -12.22
N ALA A 44 9.27 7.73 -12.29
CA ALA A 44 9.13 8.67 -11.19
C ALA A 44 7.66 8.91 -10.83
N VAL A 45 6.80 9.11 -11.84
CA VAL A 45 5.36 9.28 -11.64
C VAL A 45 4.74 8.03 -11.00
N PHE A 46 5.11 6.83 -11.43
CA PHE A 46 4.66 5.60 -10.78
C PHE A 46 5.07 5.54 -9.32
N VAL A 47 6.34 5.78 -8.98
CA VAL A 47 6.78 5.77 -7.58
C VAL A 47 5.99 6.78 -6.74
N ILE A 48 5.80 8.00 -7.25
CA ILE A 48 5.08 9.07 -6.54
C ILE A 48 3.61 8.72 -6.30
N ILE A 49 2.90 8.15 -7.29
CA ILE A 49 1.48 7.81 -7.17
C ILE A 49 1.29 6.57 -6.27
N PHE A 50 2.17 5.58 -6.37
CA PHE A 50 2.03 4.35 -5.58
C PHE A 50 2.43 4.52 -4.12
N LEU A 51 3.30 5.49 -3.80
CA LEU A 51 3.73 5.77 -2.43
C LEU A 51 2.57 6.06 -1.45
N PRO A 52 1.65 7.02 -1.70
CA PRO A 52 0.52 7.28 -0.82
C PRO A 52 -0.45 6.07 -0.75
N ILE A 53 -0.58 5.30 -1.82
CA ILE A 53 -1.42 4.09 -1.84
C ILE A 53 -0.84 3.03 -0.88
N ALA A 54 0.48 2.80 -0.92
CA ALA A 54 1.15 1.89 -0.01
C ALA A 54 1.08 2.35 1.45
N ILE A 55 1.19 3.66 1.70
CA ILE A 55 0.96 4.23 3.04
C ILE A 55 -0.47 3.94 3.50
N GLY A 56 -1.47 4.17 2.65
CA GLY A 56 -2.87 3.86 2.93
C GLY A 56 -3.08 2.38 3.26
N MET A 57 -2.44 1.46 2.53
CA MET A 57 -2.49 0.02 2.80
C MET A 57 -1.91 -0.34 4.18
N VAL A 58 -0.79 0.27 4.57
CA VAL A 58 -0.17 0.05 5.89
C VAL A 58 -1.08 0.58 7.00
N ILE A 59 -1.64 1.78 6.84
CA ILE A 59 -2.58 2.38 7.79
C ILE A 59 -3.83 1.50 7.94
N PHE A 60 -4.39 1.03 6.82
CA PHE A 60 -5.53 0.12 6.80
C PHE A 60 -5.21 -1.18 7.56
N GLY A 61 -4.08 -1.82 7.25
CA GLY A 61 -3.70 -3.05 7.94
C GLY A 61 -3.42 -2.84 9.42
N TYR A 62 -2.88 -1.68 9.82
CA TYR A 62 -2.65 -1.31 11.22
C TYR A 62 -3.97 -1.16 12.00
N TYR A 63 -4.96 -0.46 11.45
CA TYR A 63 -6.28 -0.37 12.09
C TYR A 63 -7.02 -1.72 12.10
N SER A 64 -6.76 -2.58 11.12
CA SER A 64 -7.25 -3.97 11.12
C SER A 64 -6.65 -4.81 12.22
N LEU A 65 -5.38 -4.61 12.56
CA LEU A 65 -4.76 -5.26 13.72
C LEU A 65 -5.30 -4.77 15.06
N LYS A 66 -5.66 -3.49 15.16
CA LYS A 66 -6.27 -2.90 16.37
C LYS A 66 -7.71 -3.34 16.63
N GLY A 67 -8.36 -3.97 15.65
CA GLY A 67 -9.77 -4.37 15.78
C GLY A 67 -10.76 -3.24 15.49
N GLU A 68 -10.31 -2.10 14.98
CA GLU A 68 -11.19 -0.96 14.61
C GLU A 68 -12.24 -1.33 13.54
N TYR A 69 -11.99 -2.41 12.78
CA TYR A 69 -12.93 -2.96 11.79
C TYR A 69 -13.72 -4.17 12.29
N ASP A 70 -13.71 -4.47 13.59
CA ASP A 70 -14.45 -5.60 14.15
C ASP A 70 -15.96 -5.37 14.10
N HIS A 71 -16.43 -4.18 14.47
CA HIS A 71 -17.82 -3.74 14.34
C HIS A 71 -17.87 -2.46 13.53
N LEU A 72 -18.45 -2.53 12.33
CA LEU A 72 -18.72 -1.35 11.52
C LEU A 72 -20.18 -0.95 11.74
N PRO A 73 -20.47 0.33 11.99
CA PRO A 73 -21.85 0.78 12.21
C PRO A 73 -22.69 0.46 10.98
N VAL A 74 -23.78 -0.26 11.18
CA VAL A 74 -24.70 -0.66 10.10
C VAL A 74 -25.85 0.32 9.93
N ASN A 75 -25.99 1.28 10.85
CA ASN A 75 -27.00 2.33 10.84
C ASN A 75 -26.38 3.63 11.36
N SER A 76 -26.81 4.78 10.82
CA SER A 76 -26.42 6.11 11.29
C SER A 76 -26.74 6.38 12.77
N LYS A 77 -27.59 5.56 13.41
CA LYS A 77 -27.88 5.62 14.85
C LYS A 77 -26.77 5.03 15.74
N GLU A 78 -25.79 4.33 15.15
CA GLU A 78 -24.67 3.69 15.84
C GLU A 78 -23.37 4.55 15.81
N ILE A 79 -23.44 5.75 15.24
CA ILE A 79 -22.32 6.69 15.05
C ILE A 79 -22.56 7.94 15.90
#